data_AF-A0A7Y3BK08-F1
#
_entry.id   AF-A0A7Y3BK08-F1
#
_cell.length_a   1.000
_cell.length_b   1.000
_cell.length_c   1.000
_cell.angle_alpha   90.00
_cell.angle_beta   90.00
_cell.angle_gamma   90.00
#
_symmetry.space_group_name_H-M   'P 1'
#
loop_
_entity.id
_entity.type
_entity.pdbx_description
1 polymer ?
#
loop_
_entity_poly.entity_id
_entity_poly.type
_entity_poly.pdbx_seq_one_letter_code
_entity_poly.pdbx_strand_id
1 'polypeptide(L)'
;MSDTFYRIPLERLLSWILQEEKEGKIFGIYKESFFTTNKNGLFRMRRYGQLLETPIGVAAGPHTQLAHNIVASWLCGARYIELKTVQTLDKIEVTKPCIDMEDEGYNCEWSQELKIQDSFDEYLNAWILIHLLKHKFCWNLDEPGFIFNLSVGYDLNGILNENVQWFFNKMNDCKDE
;
A
#
# COMPACT_ATOMS: atom_id res chain seq x y z
N MET A 1 -20.89 -2.85 10.21
CA MET A 1 -19.76 -2.49 9.34
C MET A 1 -20.35 -1.93 8.06
N SER A 2 -19.78 -0.86 7.51
CA SER A 2 -20.20 -0.34 6.19
C SER A 2 -19.64 -1.25 5.10
N ASP A 3 -20.35 -1.33 3.99
CA ASP A 3 -19.96 -1.96 2.74
C ASP A 3 -19.07 -1.07 1.87
N THR A 4 -18.69 0.12 2.33
CA THR A 4 -17.96 1.10 1.51
C THR A 4 -16.61 1.40 2.14
N PHE A 5 -15.57 1.46 1.33
CA PHE A 5 -14.29 2.00 1.78
C PHE A 5 -14.35 3.52 1.89
N TYR A 6 -13.99 4.01 3.08
CA TYR A 6 -13.84 5.44 3.32
C TYR A 6 -12.36 5.79 3.36
N ARG A 7 -11.94 6.59 2.38
CA ARG A 7 -10.62 7.20 2.37
C ARG A 7 -10.49 8.18 3.53
N ILE A 8 -9.29 8.26 4.08
CA ILE A 8 -8.97 9.20 5.17
C ILE A 8 -8.01 10.23 4.58
N PRO A 9 -8.33 11.54 4.64
CA PRO A 9 -7.43 12.58 4.15
C PRO A 9 -6.04 12.47 4.77
N LEU A 10 -5.00 12.74 3.97
CA LEU A 10 -3.59 12.61 4.37
C LEU A 10 -3.27 13.34 5.68
N GLU A 11 -3.73 14.59 5.81
CA GLU A 11 -3.52 15.41 7.02
C GLU A 11 -4.09 14.74 8.28
N ARG A 12 -5.27 14.11 8.13
CA ARG A 12 -5.92 13.39 9.22
C ARG A 12 -5.19 12.09 9.55
N LEU A 13 -4.72 11.35 8.54
CA LEU A 13 -3.87 10.16 8.74
C LEU A 13 -2.58 10.53 9.48
N LEU A 14 -1.88 11.57 9.03
CA LEU A 14 -0.65 12.04 9.66
C LEU A 14 -0.89 12.50 11.10
N SER A 15 -1.93 13.30 11.33
CA SER A 15 -2.30 13.76 12.68
C SER A 15 -2.57 12.58 13.61
N TRP A 16 -3.33 11.59 13.15
CA TRP A 16 -3.61 10.37 13.91
C TRP A 16 -2.34 9.57 14.22
N ILE A 17 -1.49 9.33 13.21
CA ILE A 17 -0.20 8.65 13.37
C ILE A 17 0.65 9.36 14.43
N LEU A 18 0.82 10.68 14.32
CA LEU A 18 1.68 11.45 15.22
C LEU A 18 1.12 11.54 16.65
N GLN A 19 -0.20 11.50 16.81
CA GLN A 19 -0.83 11.47 18.12
C GLN A 19 -0.60 10.12 18.80
N GLU A 20 -0.92 9.01 18.12
CA GLU A 20 -0.73 7.68 18.71
C GLU A 20 0.74 7.35 18.94
N GLU A 21 1.64 7.83 18.09
CA GLU A 21 3.07 7.55 18.22
C GLU A 21 3.63 8.07 19.55
N LYS A 22 3.09 9.18 20.07
CA LYS A 22 3.41 9.71 21.41
C LYS A 22 2.94 8.78 22.53
N GLU A 23 1.89 8.01 22.30
CA GLU A 23 1.36 6.98 23.20
C GLU A 23 2.07 5.62 23.02
N GLY A 24 3.03 5.52 22.09
CA GLY A 24 3.80 4.30 21.87
C GLY A 24 3.16 3.31 20.90
N LYS A 25 2.21 3.74 20.06
CA LYS A 25 1.56 2.88 19.06
C LYS A 25 1.26 3.64 17.76
N ILE A 26 0.95 2.96 16.67
CA ILE A 26 0.39 3.57 15.44
C ILE A 26 -0.67 2.62 14.89
N PHE A 27 -1.88 3.12 14.63
CA PHE A 27 -3.05 2.32 14.24
C PHE A 27 -3.31 1.16 15.20
N GLY A 28 -3.07 1.37 16.49
CA GLY A 28 -3.17 0.33 17.52
C GLY A 28 -2.01 -0.68 17.55
N ILE A 29 -1.03 -0.60 16.65
CA ILE A 29 0.16 -1.45 16.66
C ILE A 29 1.19 -0.83 17.60
N TYR A 30 1.54 -1.55 18.66
CA TYR A 30 2.54 -1.11 19.65
C TYR A 30 3.94 -1.05 19.03
N LYS A 31 4.74 -0.04 19.44
CA LYS A 31 6.11 0.18 18.94
C LYS A 31 7.02 -1.04 19.10
N GLU A 32 6.82 -1.83 20.14
CA GLU A 32 7.55 -3.06 20.41
C GLU A 32 7.32 -4.13 19.32
N SER A 33 6.23 -4.02 18.57
CA SER A 33 5.90 -4.89 17.43
C SER A 33 6.39 -4.32 16.09
N PHE A 34 6.94 -3.10 16.06
CA PHE A 34 7.45 -2.54 14.82
C PHE A 34 8.70 -3.28 14.38
N PHE A 35 8.76 -3.59 13.09
CA PHE A 35 9.95 -4.12 12.48
C PHE A 35 11.00 -3.01 12.35
N THR A 36 12.06 -3.12 13.14
CA THR A 36 13.22 -2.22 13.07
C THR A 36 14.31 -2.82 12.20
N THR A 37 14.88 -1.99 11.33
CA THR A 37 15.83 -2.47 10.32
C THR A 37 17.25 -2.28 10.83
N ASN A 38 18.09 -3.32 10.72
CA ASN A 38 19.51 -3.25 11.05
C ASN A 38 20.32 -3.12 9.75
N LYS A 39 21.27 -2.17 9.67
CA LYS A 39 22.17 -2.04 8.52
C LYS A 39 22.95 -3.32 8.21
N ASN A 40 23.19 -4.18 9.19
CA ASN A 40 23.85 -5.47 8.99
C ASN A 40 22.88 -6.66 9.06
N GLY A 41 21.58 -6.42 8.80
CA GLY A 41 20.55 -7.45 8.84
C GLY A 41 20.80 -8.55 7.80
N LEU A 42 20.76 -9.80 8.24
CA LEU A 42 21.01 -11.00 7.41
C LEU A 42 20.02 -11.17 6.26
N PHE A 43 18.80 -10.65 6.42
CA PHE A 43 17.71 -10.81 5.46
C PHE A 43 17.59 -9.64 4.46
N ARG A 44 18.52 -8.69 4.47
CA ARG A 44 18.55 -7.63 3.45
C ARG A 44 18.91 -8.25 2.10
N MET A 45 18.25 -7.79 1.04
CA MET A 45 18.54 -8.25 -0.32
C MET A 45 18.40 -7.12 -1.33
N ARG A 46 18.95 -7.30 -2.54
CA ARG A 46 18.66 -6.42 -3.68
C ARG A 46 17.74 -7.11 -4.66
N ARG A 47 16.70 -6.41 -5.11
CA ARG A 47 15.77 -6.86 -6.15
C ARG A 47 15.44 -5.69 -7.06
N TYR A 48 15.46 -5.91 -8.37
CA TYR A 48 15.25 -4.85 -9.39
C TYR A 48 16.14 -3.62 -9.20
N GLY A 49 17.40 -3.84 -8.79
CA GLY A 49 18.37 -2.76 -8.52
C GLY A 49 18.16 -2.01 -7.19
N GLN A 50 17.06 -2.26 -6.47
CA GLN A 50 16.73 -1.58 -5.22
C GLN A 50 17.01 -2.46 -4.01
N LEU A 51 17.36 -1.84 -2.89
CA LEU A 51 17.45 -2.50 -1.61
C LEU A 51 16.06 -2.83 -1.06
N LEU A 52 15.90 -4.07 -0.59
CA LEU A 52 14.85 -4.49 0.32
C LEU A 52 15.45 -4.76 1.70
N GLU A 53 14.91 -4.13 2.75
CA GLU A 53 15.38 -4.34 4.12
C GLU A 53 14.99 -5.72 4.69
N THR A 54 13.97 -6.35 4.11
CA THR A 54 13.52 -7.73 4.35
C THR A 54 13.03 -8.34 3.04
N PRO A 55 13.00 -9.68 2.90
CA PRO A 55 12.47 -10.34 1.72
C PRO A 55 10.95 -10.51 1.80
N ILE A 56 10.29 -9.94 2.81
CA ILE A 56 8.88 -10.17 3.13
C ILE A 56 8.04 -9.07 2.51
N GLY A 57 6.85 -9.44 2.06
CA GLY A 57 5.93 -8.58 1.36
C GLY A 57 4.48 -8.88 1.65
N VAL A 58 3.62 -7.99 1.18
CA VAL A 58 2.17 -8.17 1.14
C VAL A 58 1.74 -8.23 -0.31
N ALA A 59 0.86 -9.19 -0.63
CA ALA A 59 0.39 -9.42 -1.99
C ALA A 59 -0.72 -8.43 -2.37
N ALA A 60 -0.96 -8.27 -3.68
CA ALA A 60 -2.04 -7.41 -4.16
C ALA A 60 -3.40 -7.93 -3.65
N GLY A 61 -4.05 -7.17 -2.76
CA GLY A 61 -5.25 -7.66 -2.06
C GLY A 61 -5.97 -6.55 -1.27
N PRO A 62 -7.05 -6.88 -0.54
CA PRO A 62 -7.83 -5.89 0.20
C PRO A 62 -7.00 -5.04 1.18
N HIS A 63 -5.92 -5.63 1.71
CA HIS A 63 -5.00 -4.99 2.65
C HIS A 63 -4.01 -4.01 1.97
N THR A 64 -3.93 -3.96 0.64
CA THR A 64 -3.07 -3.03 -0.11
C THR A 64 -3.87 -2.01 -0.93
N GLN A 65 -5.11 -1.72 -0.52
CA GLN A 65 -5.97 -0.69 -1.11
C GLN A 65 -5.87 0.67 -0.41
N LEU A 66 -5.85 0.69 0.92
CA LEU A 66 -5.89 1.91 1.72
C LEU A 66 -4.53 2.22 2.32
N ALA A 67 -4.21 3.52 2.42
CA ALA A 67 -2.91 4.02 2.82
C ALA A 67 -2.51 3.54 4.23
N HIS A 68 -3.45 3.58 5.18
CA HIS A 68 -3.20 3.15 6.56
C HIS A 68 -2.86 1.65 6.66
N ASN A 69 -3.46 0.79 5.82
CA ASN A 69 -3.15 -0.63 5.79
C ASN A 69 -1.77 -0.91 5.18
N ILE A 70 -1.40 -0.16 4.15
CA ILE A 70 -0.06 -0.23 3.55
C ILE A 70 1.00 0.23 4.56
N VAL A 71 0.77 1.36 5.24
CA VAL A 71 1.66 1.87 6.30
C VAL A 71 1.77 0.86 7.45
N ALA A 72 0.66 0.28 7.90
CA ALA A 72 0.65 -0.75 8.94
C ALA A 72 1.46 -1.99 8.51
N SER A 73 1.28 -2.45 7.28
CA SER A 73 2.06 -3.58 6.72
C SER A 73 3.56 -3.28 6.71
N TRP A 74 3.94 -2.06 6.33
CA TRP A 74 5.33 -1.61 6.36
C TRP A 74 5.90 -1.51 7.78
N LEU A 75 5.13 -0.97 8.74
CA LEU A 75 5.52 -0.93 10.16
C LEU A 75 5.78 -2.35 10.71
N CYS A 76 5.02 -3.34 10.24
CA CYS A 76 5.17 -4.75 10.60
C CYS A 76 6.20 -5.52 9.76
N GLY A 77 6.98 -4.85 8.91
CA GLY A 77 8.15 -5.44 8.24
C GLY A 77 7.99 -5.80 6.77
N ALA A 78 6.85 -5.50 6.15
CA ALA A 78 6.70 -5.65 4.69
C ALA A 78 7.61 -4.65 3.96
N ARG A 79 8.35 -5.13 2.96
CA ARG A 79 9.24 -4.33 2.11
C ARG A 79 9.01 -4.55 0.63
N TYR A 80 8.41 -5.66 0.21
CA TYR A 80 7.89 -5.83 -1.14
C TYR A 80 6.37 -5.73 -1.12
N ILE A 81 5.82 -4.56 -1.46
CA ILE A 81 4.39 -4.27 -1.28
C ILE A 81 3.74 -4.27 -2.66
N GLU A 82 2.99 -5.32 -2.97
CA GLU A 82 2.17 -5.37 -4.18
C GLU A 82 0.89 -4.57 -3.95
N LEU A 83 0.78 -3.44 -4.64
CA LEU A 83 -0.39 -2.58 -4.56
C LEU A 83 -1.58 -3.29 -5.19
N LYS A 84 -2.78 -3.02 -4.67
CA LYS A 84 -3.98 -3.63 -5.20
C LYS A 84 -4.09 -3.37 -6.71
N THR A 85 -4.47 -4.41 -7.45
CA THR A 85 -4.67 -4.34 -8.89
C THR A 85 -5.68 -3.25 -9.27
N VAL A 86 -5.24 -2.27 -10.06
CA VAL A 86 -6.14 -1.30 -10.70
C VAL A 86 -6.55 -1.80 -12.09
N GLN A 87 -7.68 -1.31 -12.60
CA GLN A 87 -8.23 -1.73 -13.89
C GLN A 87 -9.10 -0.66 -14.52
N THR A 88 -9.37 -0.78 -15.82
CA THR A 88 -10.22 0.18 -16.56
C THR A 88 -11.65 0.31 -16.02
N LEU A 89 -12.23 -0.79 -15.52
CA LEU A 89 -13.59 -0.80 -14.96
C LEU A 89 -13.50 -0.52 -13.45
N ASP A 90 -13.56 0.76 -13.10
CA ASP A 90 -13.29 1.24 -11.73
C ASP A 90 -14.54 1.67 -10.96
N LYS A 91 -15.72 1.31 -11.51
CA LYS A 91 -17.04 1.44 -10.89
C LYS A 91 -17.74 0.09 -11.00
N ILE A 92 -17.52 -0.75 -10.00
CA ILE A 92 -18.13 -2.06 -9.90
C ILE A 92 -19.01 -2.13 -8.65
N GLU A 93 -20.16 -2.78 -8.77
CA GLU A 93 -20.96 -3.16 -7.62
C GLU A 93 -20.52 -4.56 -7.18
N VAL A 94 -19.83 -4.65 -6.04
CA VAL A 94 -19.33 -5.92 -5.52
C VAL A 94 -20.38 -6.52 -4.59
N THR A 95 -20.92 -7.69 -4.96
CA THR A 95 -21.85 -8.42 -4.09
C THR A 95 -21.13 -8.93 -2.84
N LYS A 96 -21.71 -8.71 -1.65
CA LYS A 96 -21.11 -9.08 -0.35
C LYS A 96 -21.96 -10.14 0.37
N PRO A 97 -21.34 -11.14 1.05
CA PRO A 97 -19.90 -11.37 1.20
C PRO A 97 -19.22 -11.73 -0.13
N CYS A 98 -18.06 -11.12 -0.40
CA CYS A 98 -17.34 -11.28 -1.67
C CYS A 98 -16.11 -12.19 -1.56
N ILE A 99 -15.79 -12.64 -0.35
CA ILE A 99 -14.70 -13.57 -0.05
C ILE A 99 -15.26 -14.60 0.92
N ASP A 100 -15.15 -15.86 0.54
CA ASP A 100 -15.42 -17.01 1.39
C ASP A 100 -14.10 -17.77 1.59
N MET A 101 -13.67 -17.91 2.83
CA MET A 101 -12.36 -18.47 3.19
C MET A 101 -12.51 -19.64 4.17
N GLU A 102 -13.64 -20.34 4.14
CA GLU A 102 -13.80 -21.57 4.93
C GLU A 102 -12.81 -22.66 4.50
N ASP A 103 -12.61 -22.84 3.18
CA ASP A 103 -11.69 -23.83 2.60
C ASP A 103 -10.77 -23.23 1.51
N GLU A 104 -11.04 -23.50 0.22
CA GLU A 104 -10.16 -23.16 -0.92
C GLU A 104 -10.07 -21.65 -1.24
N GLY A 105 -10.83 -20.80 -0.54
CA GLY A 105 -10.80 -19.35 -0.75
C GLY A 105 -11.47 -18.92 -2.05
N TYR A 106 -12.79 -18.74 -2.04
CA TYR A 106 -13.54 -18.25 -3.20
C TYR A 106 -13.72 -16.74 -3.12
N ASN A 107 -13.51 -16.05 -4.23
CA ASN A 107 -13.86 -14.64 -4.37
C ASN A 107 -14.91 -14.44 -5.46
N CYS A 108 -15.82 -13.49 -5.26
CA CYS A 108 -16.55 -12.93 -6.38
C CYS A 108 -15.54 -12.21 -7.29
N GLU A 109 -15.67 -12.38 -8.61
CA GLU A 109 -14.80 -11.72 -9.57
C GLU A 109 -14.81 -10.19 -9.34
N TRP A 110 -13.70 -9.53 -9.68
CA TRP A 110 -13.54 -8.07 -9.60
C TRP A 110 -13.50 -7.54 -8.16
N SER A 111 -12.31 -7.16 -7.71
CA SER A 111 -12.05 -6.83 -6.30
C SER A 111 -11.45 -5.43 -6.09
N GLN A 112 -11.49 -4.58 -7.12
CA GLN A 112 -11.07 -3.20 -7.01
C GLN A 112 -12.27 -2.32 -6.63
N GLU A 113 -12.35 -1.95 -5.35
CA GLU A 113 -13.48 -1.20 -4.79
C GLU A 113 -13.30 0.33 -4.90
N LEU A 114 -12.05 0.80 -5.00
CA LEU A 114 -11.74 2.22 -5.21
C LEU A 114 -11.62 2.55 -6.70
N LYS A 115 -11.99 3.77 -7.08
CA LYS A 115 -11.70 4.27 -8.44
C LYS A 115 -10.19 4.32 -8.68
N ILE A 116 -9.75 4.37 -9.93
CA ILE A 116 -8.30 4.44 -10.23
C ILE A 116 -7.66 5.66 -9.58
N GLN A 117 -8.32 6.82 -9.65
CA GLN A 117 -7.83 8.06 -9.04
C GLN A 117 -7.75 7.96 -7.51
N ASP A 118 -8.80 7.39 -6.91
CA ASP A 118 -8.84 7.15 -5.46
C ASP A 118 -7.72 6.21 -5.01
N SER A 119 -7.38 5.21 -5.84
CA SER A 119 -6.30 4.25 -5.58
C SER A 119 -4.93 4.92 -5.67
N PHE A 120 -4.71 5.74 -6.70
CA PHE A 120 -3.51 6.55 -6.84
C PHE A 120 -3.28 7.41 -5.59
N ASP A 121 -4.32 8.14 -5.13
CA ASP A 121 -4.22 8.98 -3.93
C ASP A 121 -3.81 8.15 -2.70
N GLU A 122 -4.40 6.98 -2.48
CA GLU A 122 -4.04 6.12 -1.34
C GLU A 122 -2.61 5.60 -1.43
N TYR A 123 -2.12 5.26 -2.63
CA TYR A 123 -0.74 4.80 -2.84
C TYR A 123 0.26 5.93 -2.62
N LEU A 124 -0.02 7.13 -3.14
CA LEU A 124 0.79 8.32 -2.92
C LEU A 124 0.81 8.70 -1.43
N ASN A 125 -0.34 8.69 -0.77
CA ASN A 125 -0.43 8.93 0.67
C ASN A 125 0.40 7.94 1.47
N ALA A 126 0.33 6.64 1.15
CA ALA A 126 1.15 5.62 1.81
C ALA A 126 2.65 5.88 1.58
N TRP A 127 3.03 6.21 0.35
CA TRP A 127 4.41 6.51 -0.01
C TRP A 127 4.96 7.68 0.81
N ILE A 128 4.25 8.81 0.85
CA ILE A 128 4.60 9.99 1.62
C ILE A 128 4.72 9.64 3.12
N LEU A 129 3.72 8.97 3.69
CA LEU A 129 3.69 8.63 5.11
C LEU A 129 4.85 7.70 5.52
N ILE A 130 5.17 6.69 4.71
CA ILE A 130 6.30 5.78 4.97
C ILE A 130 7.62 6.55 4.94
N HIS A 131 7.82 7.45 3.97
CA HIS A 131 9.03 8.27 3.91
C HIS A 131 9.14 9.22 5.11
N LEU A 132 8.05 9.86 5.53
CA LEU A 132 8.01 10.70 6.73
C LEU A 132 8.34 9.90 7.99
N LEU A 133 7.78 8.70 8.14
CA LEU A 133 8.04 7.82 9.28
C LEU A 133 9.48 7.31 9.30
N LYS A 134 10.05 6.90 8.16
CA LYS A 134 11.48 6.56 8.05
C LYS A 134 12.35 7.70 8.54
N HIS A 135 12.07 8.93 8.07
CA HIS A 135 12.83 10.11 8.47
C HIS A 135 12.68 10.38 9.97
N LYS A 136 11.46 10.37 10.51
CA LYS A 136 11.18 10.60 11.93
C LYS A 136 11.85 9.56 12.84
N PHE A 137 11.93 8.30 12.43
CA PHE A 137 12.56 7.22 13.20
C PHE A 137 14.04 7.03 12.91
N CYS A 138 14.62 7.82 11.99
CA CYS A 138 16.00 7.68 11.51
C CYS A 138 16.32 6.26 10.99
N TRP A 139 15.36 5.61 10.34
CA TRP A 139 15.53 4.25 9.81
C TRP A 139 16.14 4.26 8.41
N ASN A 140 17.41 3.90 8.28
CA ASN A 140 18.16 3.68 7.03
C ASN A 140 17.81 4.70 5.93
N LEU A 141 18.27 5.94 6.11
CA LEU A 141 17.93 7.05 5.22
C LEU A 141 18.69 7.05 3.88
N ASP A 142 19.61 6.10 3.67
CA ASP A 142 20.47 6.04 2.49
C ASP A 142 19.70 5.60 1.22
N GLU A 143 18.71 4.70 1.37
CA GLU A 143 17.83 4.20 0.30
C GLU A 143 16.41 3.99 0.87
N PRO A 144 15.35 3.95 0.03
CA PRO A 144 13.98 3.67 0.51
C PRO A 144 13.91 2.37 1.33
N GLY A 145 14.53 1.30 0.84
CA GLY A 145 14.60 0.01 1.53
C GLY A 145 13.33 -0.85 1.36
N PHE A 146 12.39 -0.41 0.55
CA PHE A 146 11.16 -1.12 0.17
C PHE A 146 10.84 -0.80 -1.30
N ILE A 147 9.96 -1.61 -1.90
CA ILE A 147 9.48 -1.47 -3.28
C ILE A 147 7.95 -1.51 -3.23
N PHE A 148 7.31 -0.55 -3.88
CA PHE A 148 5.92 -0.67 -4.31
C PHE A 148 5.90 -1.35 -5.67
N ASN A 149 5.20 -2.47 -5.78
CA ASN A 149 5.00 -3.19 -7.02
C ASN A 149 3.60 -2.90 -7.56
N LEU A 150 3.55 -2.41 -8.80
CA LEU A 150 2.30 -2.08 -9.47
C LEU A 150 1.65 -3.36 -10.01
N SER A 151 0.38 -3.54 -9.70
CA SER A 151 -0.46 -4.56 -10.32
C SER A 151 -1.55 -3.88 -11.15
N VAL A 152 -1.71 -4.32 -12.40
CA VAL A 152 -2.71 -3.81 -13.35
C VAL A 152 -3.25 -4.98 -14.17
N GLY A 153 -4.56 -5.00 -14.44
CA GLY A 153 -5.23 -6.05 -15.23
C GLY A 153 -6.41 -5.52 -16.05
N TYR A 154 -7.19 -6.35 -16.75
CA TYR A 154 -7.05 -7.80 -16.98
C TYR A 154 -6.75 -8.17 -18.44
N ASP A 155 -6.98 -7.24 -19.37
CA ASP A 155 -6.66 -7.42 -20.79
C ASP A 155 -5.90 -6.23 -21.34
N LEU A 156 -5.26 -6.43 -22.49
CA LEU A 156 -4.48 -5.38 -23.13
C LEU A 156 -5.35 -4.17 -23.50
N ASN A 157 -6.58 -4.41 -23.95
CA ASN A 157 -7.49 -3.34 -24.34
C ASN A 157 -7.79 -2.38 -23.18
N GLY A 158 -8.11 -2.92 -22.00
CA GLY A 158 -8.33 -2.14 -20.79
C GLY A 158 -7.06 -1.43 -20.31
N ILE A 159 -5.90 -2.08 -20.42
CA ILE A 159 -4.61 -1.48 -20.05
C ILE A 159 -4.28 -0.27 -20.94
N LEU A 160 -4.66 -0.30 -22.22
CA LEU A 160 -4.42 0.79 -23.16
C LEU A 160 -5.40 1.96 -23.04
N ASN A 161 -6.45 1.86 -22.21
CA ASN A 161 -7.42 2.94 -22.02
C ASN A 161 -6.81 4.14 -21.28
N GLU A 162 -7.36 5.32 -21.56
CA GLU A 162 -6.84 6.61 -21.07
C GLU A 162 -6.72 6.69 -19.55
N ASN A 163 -7.65 6.10 -18.79
CA ASN A 163 -7.62 6.13 -17.33
C ASN A 163 -6.48 5.27 -16.73
N VAL A 164 -6.18 4.11 -17.33
CA VAL A 164 -5.05 3.27 -16.92
C VAL A 164 -3.73 3.87 -17.40
N GLN A 165 -3.68 4.44 -18.60
CA GLN A 165 -2.52 5.18 -19.09
C GLN A 165 -2.22 6.41 -18.22
N TRP A 166 -3.26 7.14 -17.78
CA TRP A 166 -3.13 8.20 -16.79
C TRP A 166 -2.49 7.69 -15.49
N PHE A 167 -2.94 6.53 -14.99
CA PHE A 167 -2.36 5.93 -13.78
C PHE A 167 -0.88 5.60 -13.97
N PHE A 168 -0.47 5.01 -15.09
CA PHE A 168 0.94 4.75 -15.36
C PHE A 168 1.78 6.04 -15.41
N ASN A 169 1.27 7.09 -16.06
CA ASN A 169 1.96 8.37 -16.11
C ASN A 169 2.19 8.93 -14.71
N LYS A 170 1.15 8.90 -13.86
CA LYS A 170 1.24 9.37 -12.47
C LYS A 170 2.14 8.51 -11.59
N MET A 171 2.09 7.19 -11.71
CA MET A 171 2.99 6.30 -10.95
C MET A 171 4.45 6.41 -11.40
N ASN A 172 4.70 6.87 -12.63
CA ASN A 172 6.04 7.09 -13.15
C ASN A 172 6.61 8.47 -12.76
N ASP A 173 5.81 9.53 -12.88
CA ASP A 173 6.18 10.88 -12.44
C ASP A 173 4.94 11.64 -11.95
N CYS A 174 4.98 11.98 -10.65
CA CYS A 174 3.95 12.76 -9.96
C CYS A 174 4.57 13.93 -9.18
N LYS A 175 5.50 14.67 -9.80
CA LYS A 175 6.13 15.84 -9.17
C LYS A 175 5.19 17.04 -8.93
N ASP A 176 4.06 17.09 -9.61
CA ASP A 176 3.12 18.23 -9.54
C ASP A 176 2.12 18.07 -8.38
N GLU A 177 2.06 16.89 -7.78
CA GLU A 177 1.28 16.51 -6.60
C GLU A 177 1.92 16.93 -5.29
#